data_AF-A0A5B0MZQ2-F1
#
_entry.id   AF-A0A5B0MZQ2-F1
#
_cell.length_a   1.000
_cell.length_b   1.000
_cell.length_c   1.000
_cell.angle_alpha   90.00
_cell.angle_beta   90.00
_cell.angle_gamma   90.00
#
_symmetry.space_group_name_H-M   'P 1'
#
loop_
_entity.id
_entity.type
_entity.pdbx_description
1 polymer ?
#
loop_
_entity_poly.entity_id
_entity_poly.type
_entity_poly.pdbx_seq_one_letter_code
_entity_poly.pdbx_strand_id
1 'polypeptide(L)'
;MESTDKEAPTVGLSPLQEKRTRDRYSQTVTALLVFTWKASGTPLASFWSKKQLQLAITMEALARCLNDTTPPPANLTQNLLDQAMFHFISFSCSLAKRSRIQSALEQFIALSMLKEHGTFHQPREMTHNIAAVQYAIRLGTMFSWITNIESEEELEDPNDPTNDAELSLMKAHFSWISSQSRASPFQTLRDWMRLATSVIMNQQLPNSTRWADSEMTKLVVGTSTITIIGIQTALRATMTALSTQFQMILNGATLPDFLPSKFKDHLANNALHYNYLSTSSNNQLFEYELLHEWVNSAKEGSRGILADNWQEVLDQPEFNLNEFFSPPSAWRWLENVDTLLEMIYFIYHVGCGQPARGTEETCMLLRNSNSAPRSVVLENR
;
A
#
# COMPACT_ATOMS: atom_id res chain seq x y z
N MET A 1 -4.14 -14.20 -40.19
CA MET A 1 -3.13 -13.28 -39.63
C MET A 1 -3.88 -12.34 -38.70
N GLU A 2 -4.10 -12.78 -37.46
CA GLU A 2 -4.63 -11.92 -36.39
C GLU A 2 -3.45 -11.15 -35.81
N SER A 3 -3.49 -9.82 -35.91
CA SER A 3 -2.57 -8.94 -35.20
C SER A 3 -2.82 -9.13 -33.70
N THR A 4 -1.86 -9.77 -33.04
CA THR A 4 -1.75 -9.84 -31.58
C THR A 4 -0.92 -8.67 -31.08
N ASP A 5 -1.33 -7.44 -31.40
CA ASP A 5 -0.85 -6.28 -30.65
C ASP A 5 -1.81 -6.06 -29.48
N LYS A 6 -1.60 -6.83 -28.41
CA LYS A 6 -2.12 -6.43 -27.10
C LYS A 6 -1.30 -5.22 -26.69
N GLU A 7 -1.83 -4.03 -26.99
CA GLU A 7 -1.38 -2.78 -26.39
C GLU A 7 -1.16 -3.00 -24.89
N ALA A 8 0.01 -2.60 -24.40
CA ALA A 8 0.31 -2.61 -22.98
C ALA A 8 -0.85 -1.96 -22.22
N PRO A 9 -1.25 -2.48 -21.03
CA PRO A 9 -2.31 -1.85 -20.25
C PRO A 9 -1.91 -0.40 -20.01
N THR A 10 -2.69 0.52 -20.57
CA THR A 10 -2.52 1.95 -20.36
C THR A 10 -2.60 2.18 -18.86
N VAL A 11 -1.47 2.53 -18.24
CA VAL A 11 -1.39 2.96 -16.83
C VAL A 11 -1.95 4.37 -16.73
N GLY A 12 -3.16 4.57 -17.23
CA GLY A 12 -3.90 5.83 -17.27
C GLY A 12 -5.18 5.73 -16.46
N LEU A 13 -5.67 6.87 -15.96
CA LEU A 13 -6.97 6.96 -15.30
C LEU A 13 -8.06 6.58 -16.31
N SER A 14 -8.58 5.36 -16.25
CA SER A 14 -9.66 4.94 -17.12
C SER A 14 -10.96 5.71 -16.80
N PRO A 15 -11.81 5.97 -17.80
CA PRO A 15 -13.14 6.52 -17.56
C PRO A 15 -13.94 5.65 -16.59
N LEU A 16 -14.76 6.29 -15.76
CA LEU A 16 -15.72 5.57 -14.93
C LEU A 16 -16.72 4.81 -15.82
N GLN A 17 -16.66 3.48 -15.74
CA GLN A 17 -17.43 2.60 -16.62
C GLN A 17 -18.93 2.64 -16.31
N GLU A 18 -19.29 2.67 -15.03
CA GLU A 18 -20.68 2.62 -14.60
C GLU A 18 -21.33 4.01 -14.51
N LYS A 19 -22.50 4.19 -15.12
CA LYS A 19 -23.31 5.42 -15.02
C LYS A 19 -23.61 5.80 -13.56
N ARG A 20 -24.00 4.82 -12.74
CA ARG A 20 -24.29 5.05 -11.31
C ARG A 20 -23.11 5.61 -10.54
N THR A 21 -21.89 5.14 -10.85
CA THR A 21 -20.66 5.62 -10.22
C THR A 21 -20.34 7.04 -10.68
N ARG A 22 -20.53 7.36 -11.96
CA ARG A 22 -20.41 8.73 -12.49
C ARG A 22 -21.35 9.70 -11.78
N ASP A 23 -22.64 9.34 -11.67
CA ASP A 23 -23.65 10.19 -11.05
C ASP A 23 -23.36 10.43 -9.56
N ARG A 24 -22.92 9.39 -8.84
CA ARG A 24 -22.51 9.53 -7.44
C ARG A 24 -21.30 10.45 -7.29
N TYR A 25 -20.27 10.25 -8.13
CA TYR A 25 -19.05 11.03 -8.02
C TYR A 25 -19.28 12.50 -8.36
N SER A 26 -20.07 12.77 -9.41
CA SER A 26 -20.44 14.13 -9.78
C SER A 26 -21.25 14.82 -8.68
N GLN A 27 -22.17 14.12 -8.02
CA GLN A 27 -22.93 14.65 -6.87
C GLN A 27 -22.00 15.00 -5.70
N THR A 28 -21.09 14.11 -5.30
CA THR A 28 -20.16 14.37 -4.19
C THR A 28 -19.23 15.54 -4.51
N VAL A 29 -18.67 15.60 -5.72
CA VAL A 29 -17.79 16.70 -6.15
C VAL A 29 -18.54 18.02 -6.22
N THR A 30 -19.78 18.01 -6.73
CA THR A 30 -20.63 19.21 -6.75
C THR A 30 -20.94 19.68 -5.33
N ALA A 31 -21.24 18.76 -4.41
CA ALA A 31 -21.48 19.09 -3.01
C ALA A 31 -20.23 19.71 -2.35
N LEU A 32 -19.03 19.19 -2.64
CA LEU A 32 -17.76 19.75 -2.17
C LEU A 32 -17.55 21.18 -2.70
N LEU A 33 -17.77 21.40 -4.00
CA LEU A 33 -17.63 22.71 -4.63
C LEU A 33 -18.61 23.72 -4.03
N VAL A 34 -19.89 23.37 -3.95
CA VAL A 34 -20.93 24.24 -3.37
C VAL A 34 -20.66 24.51 -1.88
N PHE A 35 -20.24 23.50 -1.13
CA PHE A 35 -19.84 23.66 0.28
C PHE A 35 -18.70 24.68 0.39
N THR A 36 -17.64 24.51 -0.41
CA THR A 36 -16.45 25.37 -0.36
C THR A 36 -16.79 26.81 -0.71
N TRP A 37 -17.59 27.02 -1.77
CA TRP A 37 -18.03 28.35 -2.18
C TRP A 37 -18.91 29.04 -1.13
N LYS A 38 -19.85 28.33 -0.52
CA LYS A 38 -20.72 28.90 0.52
C LYS A 38 -19.99 29.12 1.84
N ALA A 39 -19.09 28.21 2.21
CA ALA A 39 -18.41 28.26 3.50
C ALA A 39 -17.25 29.26 3.55
N SER A 40 -16.67 29.65 2.39
CA SER A 40 -15.54 30.57 2.31
C SER A 40 -15.80 31.93 2.98
N GLY A 41 -17.04 32.43 2.91
CA GLY A 41 -17.48 33.67 3.55
C GLY A 41 -17.97 33.52 5.00
N THR A 42 -17.88 32.33 5.59
CA THR A 42 -18.42 32.03 6.92
C THR A 42 -17.31 31.85 7.96
N PRO A 43 -17.63 31.86 9.27
CA PRO A 43 -16.66 31.53 10.31
C PRO A 43 -16.02 30.15 10.16
N LEU A 44 -16.63 29.22 9.41
CA LEU A 44 -16.04 27.89 9.17
C LEU A 44 -14.71 27.98 8.41
N ALA A 45 -14.52 28.98 7.56
CA ALA A 45 -13.28 29.19 6.82
C ALA A 45 -12.11 29.63 7.71
N SER A 46 -12.34 30.04 8.96
CA SER A 46 -11.25 30.43 9.87
C SER A 46 -10.31 29.26 10.23
N PHE A 47 -10.79 28.02 10.08
CA PHE A 47 -9.97 26.82 10.29
C PHE A 47 -9.07 26.50 9.09
N TRP A 48 -9.32 27.10 7.93
CA TRP A 48 -8.63 26.79 6.70
C TRP A 48 -7.24 27.41 6.66
N SER A 49 -6.31 26.68 6.04
CA SER A 49 -4.98 27.21 5.74
C SER A 49 -5.09 28.44 4.84
N LYS A 50 -4.33 29.50 5.16
CA LYS A 50 -4.19 30.69 4.30
C LYS A 50 -3.70 30.36 2.88
N LYS A 51 -3.09 29.19 2.68
CA LYS A 51 -2.67 28.69 1.36
C LYS A 51 -3.84 28.33 0.44
N GLN A 52 -5.08 28.26 0.93
CA GLN A 52 -6.29 28.06 0.12
C GLN A 52 -6.84 29.36 -0.49
N LEU A 53 -6.10 30.47 -0.45
CA LEU A 53 -6.51 31.70 -1.13
C LEU A 53 -6.78 31.46 -2.63
N GLN A 54 -5.92 30.67 -3.28
CA GLN A 54 -6.08 30.35 -4.70
C GLN A 54 -7.36 29.55 -4.98
N LEU A 55 -7.71 28.63 -4.07
CA LEU A 55 -8.97 27.89 -4.15
C LEU A 55 -10.17 28.85 -4.10
N ALA A 56 -10.18 29.83 -3.19
CA ALA A 56 -11.27 30.80 -3.09
C ALA A 56 -11.44 31.61 -4.40
N ILE A 57 -10.33 32.06 -5.00
CA ILE A 57 -10.34 32.78 -6.29
C ILE A 57 -10.91 31.89 -7.40
N THR A 58 -10.46 30.64 -7.49
CA THR A 58 -10.99 29.68 -8.47
C THR A 58 -12.49 29.43 -8.28
N MET A 59 -12.95 29.30 -7.04
CA MET A 59 -14.38 29.10 -6.72
C MET A 59 -15.24 30.30 -7.13
N GLU A 60 -14.76 31.53 -6.95
CA GLU A 60 -15.44 32.75 -7.40
C GLU A 60 -15.50 32.86 -8.93
N ALA A 61 -14.42 32.45 -9.63
CA ALA A 61 -14.41 32.39 -11.09
C ALA A 61 -15.40 31.35 -11.63
N LEU A 62 -15.46 30.16 -11.01
CA LEU A 62 -16.45 29.12 -11.32
C LEU A 62 -17.88 29.63 -11.10
N ALA A 63 -18.15 30.28 -9.98
CA ALA A 63 -19.47 30.81 -9.66
C ALA A 63 -19.93 31.86 -10.69
N ARG A 64 -19.03 32.73 -11.16
CA ARG A 64 -19.32 33.70 -12.23
C ARG A 64 -19.67 33.00 -13.55
N CYS A 65 -18.87 32.02 -13.97
CA CYS A 65 -19.13 31.26 -15.21
C CYS A 65 -20.49 30.54 -15.21
N LEU A 66 -21.02 30.20 -14.04
CA LEU A 66 -22.31 29.51 -13.89
C LEU A 66 -23.50 30.48 -13.77
N ASN A 67 -23.27 31.73 -13.36
CA ASN A 67 -24.32 32.72 -13.14
C ASN A 67 -24.47 33.72 -14.31
N ASP A 68 -23.43 33.89 -15.13
CA ASP A 68 -23.46 34.80 -16.28
C ASP A 68 -24.35 34.24 -17.41
N THR A 69 -25.15 35.11 -18.01
CA THR A 69 -26.02 34.76 -19.15
C THR A 69 -25.25 34.52 -20.44
N THR A 70 -23.99 34.94 -20.51
CA THR A 70 -23.10 34.72 -21.66
C THR A 70 -22.38 33.39 -21.51
N PRO A 71 -22.38 32.52 -22.53
CA PRO A 71 -21.68 31.24 -22.46
C PRO A 71 -20.18 31.48 -22.23
N PRO A 72 -19.55 30.80 -21.27
CA PRO A 72 -18.12 30.94 -21.02
C PRO A 72 -17.31 30.47 -22.25
N PRO A 73 -16.07 30.97 -22.42
CA PRO A 73 -15.13 30.45 -23.40
C PRO A 73 -15.02 28.92 -23.36
N ALA A 74 -14.77 28.30 -24.51
CA ALA A 74 -14.61 26.86 -24.61
C ALA A 74 -13.58 26.35 -23.59
N ASN A 75 -13.92 25.27 -22.89
CA ASN A 75 -13.10 24.59 -21.87
C ASN A 75 -12.79 25.40 -20.60
N LEU A 76 -13.21 26.68 -20.48
CA LEU A 76 -12.92 27.49 -19.28
C LEU A 76 -13.46 26.84 -18.00
N THR A 77 -14.71 26.38 -18.03
CA THR A 77 -15.34 25.73 -16.87
C THR A 77 -14.61 24.44 -16.49
N GLN A 78 -14.16 23.66 -17.46
CA GLN A 78 -13.41 22.41 -17.22
C GLN A 78 -12.04 22.71 -16.60
N ASN A 79 -11.30 23.66 -17.16
CA ASN A 79 -10.01 24.09 -16.63
C ASN A 79 -10.13 24.61 -15.20
N LEU A 80 -11.17 25.40 -14.90
CA LEU A 80 -11.43 25.89 -13.55
C LEU A 80 -11.80 24.77 -12.58
N LEU A 81 -12.52 23.73 -13.04
CA LEU A 81 -12.82 22.54 -12.23
C LEU A 81 -11.54 21.77 -11.90
N ASP A 82 -10.67 21.54 -12.88
CA ASP A 82 -9.39 20.84 -12.69
C ASP A 82 -8.47 21.61 -11.73
N GLN A 83 -8.37 22.94 -11.91
CA GLN A 83 -7.64 23.81 -11.00
C GLN A 83 -8.22 23.77 -9.58
N ALA A 84 -9.55 23.79 -9.42
CA ALA A 84 -10.18 23.69 -8.11
C ALA A 84 -9.81 22.37 -7.42
N MET A 85 -9.90 21.25 -8.16
CA MET A 85 -9.52 19.92 -7.66
C MET A 85 -8.05 19.86 -7.22
N PHE A 86 -7.14 20.49 -7.97
CA PHE A 86 -5.73 20.60 -7.57
C PHE A 86 -5.54 21.49 -6.34
N HIS A 87 -6.16 22.67 -6.28
CA HIS A 87 -6.03 23.62 -5.17
C HIS A 87 -6.57 23.10 -3.84
N PHE A 88 -7.46 22.10 -3.84
CA PHE A 88 -7.89 21.42 -2.61
C PHE A 88 -6.76 20.69 -1.89
N ILE A 89 -5.70 20.28 -2.60
CA ILE A 89 -4.65 19.41 -2.06
C ILE A 89 -3.22 19.92 -2.24
N SER A 90 -2.98 20.92 -3.10
CA SER A 90 -1.65 21.41 -3.48
C SER A 90 -0.95 22.26 -2.41
N PHE A 91 -1.14 21.90 -1.13
CA PHE A 91 -0.47 22.51 0.00
C PHE A 91 -0.31 21.51 1.15
N SER A 92 0.64 21.78 2.05
CA SER A 92 0.84 20.99 3.25
C SER A 92 0.45 21.76 4.51
N CYS A 93 -0.27 21.08 5.39
CA CYS A 93 -0.73 21.54 6.70
C CYS A 93 0.28 21.20 7.80
N SER A 94 0.31 22.01 8.86
CA SER A 94 1.21 21.76 9.99
C SER A 94 0.65 20.64 10.87
N LEU A 95 1.47 19.65 11.19
CA LEU A 95 1.12 18.60 12.15
C LEU A 95 1.10 19.11 13.61
N ALA A 96 1.71 20.26 13.88
CA ALA A 96 1.78 20.84 15.23
C ALA A 96 0.48 21.56 15.65
N LYS A 97 -0.42 21.85 14.71
CA LYS A 97 -1.72 22.46 15.04
C LYS A 97 -2.64 21.42 15.67
N ARG A 98 -3.26 21.78 16.81
CA ARG A 98 -4.24 20.92 17.50
C ARG A 98 -5.47 20.59 16.65
N SER A 99 -5.89 21.49 15.77
CA SER A 99 -6.98 21.21 14.83
C SER A 99 -6.49 20.25 13.74
N ARG A 100 -7.10 19.06 13.68
CA ARG A 100 -6.85 18.08 12.62
C ARG A 100 -7.50 18.48 11.29
N ILE A 101 -8.47 19.39 11.31
CA ILE A 101 -9.11 19.94 10.11
C ILE A 101 -8.47 21.28 9.81
N GLN A 102 -7.81 21.39 8.66
CA GLN A 102 -7.08 22.58 8.23
C GLN A 102 -7.41 22.97 6.78
N SER A 103 -8.35 22.27 6.14
CA SER A 103 -8.77 22.51 4.76
C SER A 103 -10.28 22.40 4.57
N ALA A 104 -10.79 23.06 3.52
CA ALA A 104 -12.17 22.94 3.09
C ALA A 104 -12.51 21.49 2.74
N LEU A 105 -11.57 20.77 2.13
CA LEU A 105 -11.69 19.36 1.79
C LEU A 105 -11.89 18.46 3.03
N GLU A 106 -10.99 18.58 4.02
CA GLU A 106 -11.09 17.82 5.27
C GLU A 106 -12.38 18.16 6.02
N GLN A 107 -12.77 19.44 6.04
CA GLN A 107 -13.99 19.89 6.72
C GLN A 107 -15.24 19.36 6.02
N PHE A 108 -15.28 19.37 4.69
CA PHE A 108 -16.38 18.81 3.90
C PHE A 108 -16.58 17.33 4.23
N ILE A 109 -15.50 16.53 4.16
CA ILE A 109 -15.58 15.09 4.46
C ILE A 109 -16.03 14.86 5.90
N ALA A 110 -15.48 15.59 6.88
CA ALA A 110 -15.90 15.47 8.28
C ALA A 110 -17.37 15.82 8.49
N LEU A 111 -17.87 16.91 7.89
CA LEU A 111 -19.26 17.36 8.05
C LEU A 111 -20.24 16.49 7.26
N SER A 112 -19.85 15.93 6.11
CA SER A 112 -20.67 15.00 5.32
C SER A 112 -21.03 13.72 6.08
N MET A 113 -20.32 13.43 7.17
CA MET A 113 -20.61 12.28 8.03
C MET A 113 -21.70 12.56 9.06
N LEU A 114 -22.13 13.82 9.24
CA LEU A 114 -23.23 14.18 10.13
C LEU A 114 -24.58 14.04 9.40
N LYS A 115 -25.51 13.33 10.03
CA LYS A 115 -26.92 13.27 9.59
C LYS A 115 -27.71 14.42 10.21
N GLU A 116 -28.88 14.73 9.63
CA GLU A 116 -29.75 15.84 10.08
C GLU A 116 -30.11 15.80 11.57
N HIS A 117 -30.38 14.62 12.12
CA HIS A 117 -30.68 14.42 13.54
C HIS A 117 -29.44 14.35 14.46
N GLY A 118 -28.24 14.64 13.95
CA GLY A 118 -26.99 14.73 14.72
C GLY A 118 -26.20 13.44 14.93
N THR A 119 -26.71 12.27 14.51
CA THR A 119 -25.91 11.02 14.49
C THR A 119 -25.03 10.92 13.25
N PHE A 120 -24.12 9.93 13.22
CA PHE A 120 -23.14 9.78 12.13
C PHE A 120 -23.56 8.74 11.07
N HIS A 121 -23.08 8.94 9.84
CA HIS A 121 -23.10 7.92 8.79
C HIS A 121 -22.10 6.79 9.09
N GLN A 122 -22.34 5.62 8.50
CA GLN A 122 -21.46 4.46 8.63
C GLN A 122 -20.11 4.73 7.93
N PRO A 123 -18.99 4.13 8.38
CA PRO A 123 -17.66 4.34 7.78
C PRO A 123 -17.60 4.09 6.27
N ARG A 124 -18.48 3.22 5.74
CA ARG A 124 -18.63 2.97 4.29
C ARG A 124 -19.02 4.22 3.50
N GLU A 125 -19.80 5.12 4.10
CA GLU A 125 -20.16 6.38 3.44
C GLU A 125 -18.94 7.30 3.31
N MET A 126 -18.10 7.32 4.35
CA MET A 126 -16.84 8.06 4.33
C MET A 126 -15.91 7.55 3.22
N THR A 127 -15.76 6.24 3.08
CA THR A 127 -14.90 5.67 2.02
C THR A 127 -15.43 5.97 0.63
N HIS A 128 -16.76 5.97 0.42
CA HIS A 128 -17.36 6.37 -0.84
C HIS A 128 -17.14 7.85 -1.17
N ASN A 129 -17.33 8.74 -0.20
CA ASN A 129 -17.12 10.18 -0.39
C ASN A 129 -15.66 10.48 -0.69
N ILE A 130 -14.73 9.86 0.04
CA ILE A 130 -13.29 10.01 -0.23
C ILE A 130 -12.92 9.45 -1.60
N ALA A 131 -13.46 8.30 -2.02
CA ALA A 131 -13.17 7.73 -3.33
C ALA A 131 -13.61 8.64 -4.49
N ALA A 132 -14.81 9.23 -4.38
CA ALA A 132 -15.32 10.19 -5.36
C ALA A 132 -14.41 11.41 -5.50
N VAL A 133 -14.03 12.01 -4.38
CA VAL A 133 -13.19 13.21 -4.37
C VAL A 133 -11.75 12.89 -4.79
N GLN A 134 -11.20 11.75 -4.37
CA GLN A 134 -9.87 11.31 -4.82
C GLN A 134 -9.80 11.09 -6.33
N TYR A 135 -10.85 10.55 -6.95
CA TYR A 135 -10.89 10.40 -8.41
C TYR A 135 -10.79 11.76 -9.12
N ALA A 136 -11.59 12.73 -8.70
CA ALA A 136 -11.58 14.07 -9.28
C ALA A 136 -10.25 14.81 -9.00
N ILE A 137 -9.68 14.67 -7.80
CA ILE A 137 -8.37 15.22 -7.45
C ILE A 137 -7.27 14.64 -8.34
N ARG A 138 -7.26 13.33 -8.59
CA ARG A 138 -6.27 12.71 -9.47
C ARG A 138 -6.35 13.27 -10.89
N LEU A 139 -7.55 13.45 -11.43
CA LEU A 139 -7.75 14.07 -12.73
C LEU A 139 -7.24 15.52 -12.74
N GLY A 140 -7.69 16.36 -11.80
CA GLY A 140 -7.26 17.76 -11.73
C GLY A 140 -5.75 17.93 -11.52
N THR A 141 -5.12 17.02 -10.77
CA THR A 141 -3.66 17.00 -10.58
C THR A 141 -2.92 16.66 -11.87
N MET A 142 -3.42 15.67 -12.63
CA MET A 142 -2.83 15.28 -13.91
C MET A 142 -3.02 16.36 -14.97
N PHE A 143 -4.22 16.94 -15.09
CA PHE A 143 -4.45 18.04 -16.03
C PHE A 143 -3.64 19.28 -15.66
N SER A 144 -3.53 19.62 -14.38
CA SER A 144 -2.64 20.71 -13.94
C SER A 144 -1.17 20.42 -14.26
N TRP A 145 -0.72 19.17 -14.19
CA TRP A 145 0.65 18.79 -14.58
C TRP A 145 0.86 18.94 -16.09
N ILE A 146 -0.07 18.41 -16.90
CA ILE A 146 -0.03 18.50 -18.36
C ILE A 146 0.03 19.96 -18.79
N THR A 147 -0.85 20.82 -18.25
CA THR A 147 -0.84 22.26 -18.57
C THR A 147 0.48 22.94 -18.21
N ASN A 148 1.08 22.57 -17.06
CA ASN A 148 2.38 23.14 -16.66
C ASN A 148 3.51 22.70 -17.60
N ILE A 149 3.49 21.46 -18.09
CA ILE A 149 4.50 20.93 -19.00
C ILE A 149 4.31 21.45 -20.42
N GLU A 150 3.08 21.52 -20.93
CA GLU A 150 2.77 22.08 -22.24
C GLU A 150 3.10 23.57 -22.36
N SER A 151 3.17 24.29 -21.24
CA SER A 151 3.58 25.70 -21.22
C SER A 151 5.10 25.92 -21.26
N GLU A 152 5.90 24.87 -21.11
CA GLU A 152 7.37 24.97 -21.14
C GLU A 152 7.90 24.65 -22.54
N GLU A 153 8.42 25.67 -23.23
CA GLU A 153 8.89 25.56 -24.63
C GLU A 153 10.25 24.84 -24.77
N GLU A 154 10.98 24.64 -23.66
CA GLU A 154 12.39 24.17 -23.66
C GLU A 154 12.59 22.77 -23.07
N LEU A 155 11.55 21.93 -22.98
CA LEU A 155 11.72 20.55 -22.49
C LEU A 155 12.42 19.67 -23.54
N GLU A 156 13.54 19.06 -23.15
CA GLU A 156 14.34 18.16 -24.00
C GLU A 156 13.58 16.84 -24.31
N ASP A 157 13.99 16.15 -25.38
CA ASP A 157 13.34 14.95 -25.93
C ASP A 157 13.15 13.85 -24.84
N PRO A 158 12.02 13.11 -24.78
CA PRO A 158 11.73 12.15 -23.69
C PRO A 158 12.73 10.99 -23.53
N ASN A 159 13.69 10.87 -24.45
CA ASN A 159 14.74 9.85 -24.44
C ASN A 159 16.06 10.35 -23.85
N ASP A 160 16.15 11.62 -23.42
CA ASP A 160 17.34 12.15 -22.76
C ASP A 160 17.33 11.80 -21.25
N PRO A 161 18.24 10.94 -20.76
CA PRO A 161 18.34 10.59 -19.34
C PRO A 161 18.78 11.75 -18.43
N THR A 162 19.05 12.93 -19.00
CA THR A 162 19.55 14.14 -18.32
C THR A 162 18.50 15.24 -18.17
N ASN A 163 17.20 14.95 -18.33
CA ASN A 163 16.10 15.92 -18.17
C ASN A 163 15.87 16.37 -16.70
N ASP A 164 16.88 17.01 -16.13
CA ASP A 164 16.90 17.57 -14.78
C ASP A 164 15.85 18.69 -14.61
N ALA A 165 15.45 19.35 -15.71
CA ALA A 165 14.45 20.40 -15.74
C ALA A 165 13.03 19.84 -15.50
N GLU A 166 12.60 18.85 -16.28
CA GLU A 166 11.31 18.17 -16.07
C GLU A 166 11.26 17.52 -14.68
N LEU A 167 12.34 16.86 -14.26
CA LEU A 167 12.42 16.26 -12.94
C LEU A 167 12.28 17.30 -11.81
N SER A 168 12.84 18.49 -12.00
CA SER A 168 12.71 19.60 -11.04
C SER A 168 11.30 20.18 -11.01
N LEU A 169 10.66 20.35 -12.17
CA LEU A 169 9.27 20.77 -12.28
C LEU A 169 8.33 19.75 -11.63
N MET A 170 8.57 18.46 -11.85
CA MET A 170 7.81 17.37 -11.23
C MET A 170 7.96 17.41 -9.71
N LYS A 171 9.19 17.52 -9.20
CA LYS A 171 9.45 17.66 -7.75
C LYS A 171 8.74 18.87 -7.16
N ALA A 172 8.72 20.01 -7.87
CA ALA A 172 8.02 21.20 -7.42
C ALA A 172 6.49 20.99 -7.40
N HIS A 173 5.92 20.48 -8.50
CA HIS A 173 4.48 20.25 -8.67
C HIS A 173 3.92 19.27 -7.63
N PHE A 174 4.66 18.22 -7.32
CA PHE A 174 4.26 17.17 -6.36
C PHE A 174 4.84 17.35 -4.95
N SER A 175 5.54 18.45 -4.67
CA SER A 175 6.21 18.71 -3.38
C SER A 175 5.26 18.64 -2.16
N TRP A 176 3.96 18.87 -2.37
CA TRP A 176 2.94 18.77 -1.34
C TRP A 176 2.71 17.33 -0.83
N ILE A 177 3.12 16.30 -1.58
CA ILE A 177 3.06 14.89 -1.18
C ILE A 177 4.18 14.55 -0.18
N SER A 178 5.39 15.02 -0.44
CA SER A 178 6.61 14.61 0.27
C SER A 178 7.08 15.68 1.25
N SER A 179 6.49 15.76 2.44
CA SER A 179 7.00 16.61 3.53
C SER A 179 7.07 15.84 4.84
N GLN A 180 8.28 15.74 5.43
CA GLN A 180 8.51 14.95 6.65
C GLN A 180 7.78 15.48 7.90
N SER A 181 7.44 16.78 7.94
CA SER A 181 6.84 17.43 9.11
C SER A 181 5.47 18.06 8.84
N ARG A 182 4.89 17.79 7.66
CA ARG A 182 3.63 18.37 7.22
C ARG A 182 2.81 17.33 6.47
N ALA A 183 1.49 17.35 6.66
CA ALA A 183 0.58 16.48 5.92
C ALA A 183 -0.26 17.34 4.97
N SER A 184 -0.33 16.96 3.69
CA SER A 184 -1.32 17.56 2.78
C SER A 184 -2.72 17.06 3.11
N PRO A 185 -3.78 17.81 2.74
CA PRO A 185 -5.15 17.32 2.85
C PRO A 185 -5.36 15.96 2.17
N PHE A 186 -4.63 15.70 1.07
CA PHE A 186 -4.65 14.40 0.39
C PHE A 186 -4.14 13.27 1.30
N GLN A 187 -3.04 13.49 2.01
CA GLN A 187 -2.52 12.53 2.98
C GLN A 187 -3.52 12.28 4.11
N THR A 188 -4.16 13.33 4.63
CA THR A 188 -5.22 13.21 5.64
C THR A 188 -6.38 12.33 5.14
N LEU A 189 -6.86 12.54 3.91
CA LEU A 189 -7.91 11.71 3.33
C LEU A 189 -7.49 10.25 3.17
N ARG A 190 -6.25 9.99 2.75
CA ARG A 190 -5.72 8.62 2.68
C ARG A 190 -5.73 7.94 4.04
N ASP A 191 -5.31 8.65 5.08
CA ASP A 191 -5.32 8.13 6.44
C ASP A 191 -6.74 7.88 6.96
N TRP A 192 -7.68 8.79 6.69
CA TRP A 192 -9.09 8.61 7.04
C TRP A 192 -9.73 7.43 6.31
N MET A 193 -9.46 7.27 5.01
CA MET A 193 -9.97 6.14 4.22
C MET A 193 -9.39 4.82 4.72
N ARG A 194 -8.10 4.79 5.08
CA ARG A 194 -7.45 3.63 5.67
C ARG A 194 -8.14 3.26 6.99
N LEU A 195 -8.34 4.22 7.89
CA LEU A 195 -9.01 4.00 9.18
C LEU A 195 -10.45 3.51 9.00
N ALA A 196 -11.23 4.17 8.14
CA ALA A 196 -12.61 3.77 7.86
C ALA A 196 -12.69 2.35 7.29
N THR A 197 -11.78 1.99 6.39
CA THR A 197 -11.68 0.64 5.83
C THR A 197 -11.34 -0.40 6.90
N SER A 198 -10.40 -0.10 7.80
CA SER A 198 -10.08 -0.99 8.92
C SER A 198 -11.28 -1.24 9.82
N VAL A 199 -12.10 -0.22 10.10
CA VAL A 199 -13.33 -0.39 10.88
C VAL A 199 -14.35 -1.28 10.17
N ILE A 200 -14.51 -1.10 8.85
CA ILE A 200 -15.44 -1.93 8.05
C ILE A 200 -15.01 -3.40 8.08
N MET A 201 -13.72 -3.67 7.91
CA MET A 201 -13.20 -5.04 7.80
C MET A 201 -13.11 -5.75 9.15
N ASN A 202 -12.63 -5.06 10.19
CA ASN A 202 -12.43 -5.66 11.51
C ASN A 202 -13.69 -5.60 12.39
N GLN A 203 -14.75 -4.92 11.94
CA GLN A 203 -15.98 -4.65 12.69
C GLN A 203 -15.75 -3.98 14.06
N GLN A 204 -14.57 -3.40 14.27
CA GLN A 204 -14.16 -2.81 15.53
C GLN A 204 -13.38 -1.52 15.27
N LEU A 205 -13.53 -0.54 16.17
CA LEU A 205 -12.73 0.68 16.13
C LEU A 205 -11.26 0.34 16.43
N PRO A 206 -10.30 0.91 15.69
CA PRO A 206 -8.91 0.76 16.03
C PRO A 206 -8.66 1.34 17.43
N ASN A 207 -7.77 0.69 18.18
CA ASN A 207 -7.33 1.19 19.48
C ASN A 207 -6.84 2.64 19.35
N SER A 208 -7.16 3.48 20.34
CA SER A 208 -6.74 4.88 20.32
C SER A 208 -5.22 4.97 20.23
N THR A 209 -4.73 5.60 19.17
CA THR A 209 -3.29 5.81 18.94
C THR A 209 -2.92 7.26 19.07
N ARG A 210 -1.81 7.53 19.78
CA ARG A 210 -1.22 8.87 19.87
C ARG A 210 0.28 8.79 20.05
N TRP A 211 0.99 9.77 19.49
CA TRP A 211 2.38 10.02 19.86
C TRP A 211 2.44 10.51 21.31
N ALA A 212 3.31 9.91 22.11
CA ALA A 212 3.57 10.34 23.48
C ALA A 212 4.63 11.45 23.55
N ASP A 213 5.38 11.66 22.46
CA ASP A 213 6.45 12.65 22.35
C ASP A 213 6.34 13.46 21.05
N SER A 214 6.97 14.64 21.04
CA SER A 214 7.06 15.50 19.87
C SER A 214 8.03 14.98 18.81
N GLU A 215 8.97 14.14 19.22
CA GLU A 215 9.98 13.51 18.35
C GLU A 215 9.44 12.27 17.61
N MET A 216 8.21 11.85 17.89
CA MET A 216 7.55 10.68 17.29
C MET A 216 8.33 9.37 17.47
N THR A 217 8.96 9.18 18.64
CA THR A 217 9.71 7.96 18.97
C THR A 217 8.91 6.98 19.84
N LYS A 218 7.79 7.45 20.43
CA LYS A 218 6.93 6.67 21.32
C LYS A 218 5.47 6.75 20.89
N LEU A 219 4.91 5.62 20.47
CA LEU A 219 3.52 5.46 20.07
C LEU A 219 2.73 4.74 21.16
N VAL A 220 1.70 5.38 21.69
CA VAL A 220 0.76 4.76 22.63
C VAL A 220 -0.40 4.17 21.83
N VAL A 221 -0.71 2.89 22.05
CA VAL A 221 -1.79 2.13 21.42
C VAL A 221 -2.63 1.50 22.52
N GLY A 222 -3.79 2.09 22.84
CA GLY A 222 -4.60 1.67 23.98
C GLY A 222 -3.83 1.80 25.29
N THR A 223 -3.64 0.69 26.01
CA THR A 223 -2.84 0.62 27.25
C THR A 223 -1.36 0.36 27.01
N SER A 224 -0.96 0.05 25.77
CA SER A 224 0.40 -0.35 25.42
C SER A 224 1.20 0.84 24.88
N THR A 225 2.52 0.84 25.11
CA THR A 225 3.45 1.83 24.54
C THR A 225 4.49 1.11 23.69
N ILE A 226 4.55 1.47 22.42
CA ILE A 226 5.52 0.98 21.44
C ILE A 226 6.58 2.06 21.26
N THR A 227 7.85 1.69 21.33
CA THR A 227 8.97 2.61 21.12
C THR A 227 9.83 2.15 19.95
N ILE A 228 10.49 3.08 19.25
CA ILE A 228 11.42 2.73 18.16
C ILE A 228 12.50 1.77 18.66
N ILE A 229 13.07 2.03 19.84
CA ILE A 229 14.05 1.16 20.48
C ILE A 229 13.46 -0.23 20.75
N GLY A 230 12.22 -0.29 21.24
CA GLY A 230 11.53 -1.56 21.47
C GLY A 230 11.35 -2.37 20.18
N ILE A 231 10.98 -1.72 19.08
CA ILE A 231 10.88 -2.36 17.76
C ILE A 231 12.24 -2.90 17.31
N GLN A 232 13.30 -2.09 17.40
CA GLN A 232 14.66 -2.50 17.02
C GLN A 232 15.15 -3.69 17.85
N THR A 233 14.92 -3.67 19.16
CA THR A 233 15.28 -4.78 20.05
C THR A 233 14.50 -6.03 19.71
N ALA A 234 13.19 -5.94 19.45
CA ALA A 234 12.37 -7.07 19.06
C ALA A 234 12.85 -7.68 17.73
N LEU A 235 13.07 -6.86 16.69
CA LEU A 235 13.59 -7.32 15.40
C LEU A 235 14.94 -8.04 15.54
N ARG A 236 15.88 -7.47 16.32
CA ARG A 236 17.18 -8.11 16.58
C ARG A 236 17.01 -9.45 17.29
N ALA A 237 16.20 -9.50 18.34
CA ALA A 237 15.93 -10.72 19.09
C ALA A 237 15.33 -11.81 18.19
N THR A 238 14.36 -11.45 17.35
CA THR A 238 13.75 -12.39 16.39
C THR A 238 14.75 -12.86 15.35
N MET A 239 15.57 -11.98 14.77
CA MET A 239 16.62 -12.37 13.82
C MET A 239 17.63 -13.34 14.44
N THR A 240 18.04 -13.11 15.69
CA THR A 240 18.93 -14.04 16.42
C THR A 240 18.24 -15.39 16.67
N ALA A 241 16.98 -15.40 17.10
CA ALA A 241 16.22 -16.62 17.35
C ALA A 241 15.97 -17.44 16.08
N LEU A 242 15.76 -16.76 14.95
CA LEU A 242 15.49 -17.36 13.65
C LEU A 242 16.66 -18.25 13.17
N SER A 243 17.91 -17.83 13.39
CA SER A 243 19.07 -18.69 13.09
C SER A 243 19.05 -20.00 13.88
N THR A 244 18.70 -19.96 15.16
CA THR A 244 18.56 -21.16 15.99
C THR A 244 17.39 -22.04 15.53
N GLN A 245 16.25 -21.45 15.19
CA GLN A 245 15.09 -22.19 14.70
C GLN A 245 15.37 -22.88 13.37
N PHE A 246 16.04 -22.21 12.43
CA PHE A 246 16.50 -22.84 11.18
C PHE A 246 17.39 -24.05 11.45
N GLN A 247 18.37 -23.93 12.37
CA GLN A 247 19.22 -25.08 12.73
C GLN A 247 18.43 -26.24 13.37
N MET A 248 17.38 -25.95 14.13
CA MET A 248 16.52 -26.97 14.71
C MET A 248 15.69 -27.70 13.65
N ILE A 249 15.12 -26.98 12.71
CA ILE A 249 14.25 -27.52 11.66
C ILE A 249 15.04 -28.29 10.61
N LEU A 250 16.20 -27.77 10.21
CA LEU A 250 17.04 -28.37 9.16
C LEU A 250 17.76 -29.64 9.62
N ASN A 251 17.72 -29.97 10.90
CA ASN A 251 18.23 -31.25 11.41
C ASN A 251 19.70 -31.55 11.04
N GLY A 252 20.53 -30.51 10.83
CA GLY A 252 21.92 -30.66 10.41
C GLY A 252 22.15 -30.62 8.90
N ALA A 253 21.08 -30.57 8.09
CA ALA A 253 21.19 -30.20 6.68
C ALA A 253 21.67 -28.75 6.57
N THR A 254 22.54 -28.50 5.58
CA THR A 254 23.04 -27.15 5.36
C THR A 254 22.14 -26.48 4.34
N LEU A 255 21.58 -25.32 4.68
CA LEU A 255 20.92 -24.51 3.68
C LEU A 255 21.96 -24.12 2.63
N PRO A 256 21.73 -24.40 1.34
CA PRO A 256 22.66 -24.00 0.28
C PRO A 256 22.77 -22.47 0.25
N ASP A 257 23.97 -21.97 -0.01
CA ASP A 257 24.22 -20.54 -0.11
C ASP A 257 23.30 -19.90 -1.15
N PHE A 258 22.47 -18.96 -0.71
CA PHE A 258 21.59 -18.22 -1.58
C PHE A 258 22.41 -17.20 -2.37
N LEU A 259 22.85 -17.55 -3.58
CA LEU A 259 23.58 -16.69 -4.51
C LEU A 259 22.64 -16.22 -5.63
N PRO A 260 22.05 -15.01 -5.54
CA PRO A 260 21.08 -14.51 -6.52
C PRO A 260 21.57 -14.57 -7.97
N SER A 261 22.87 -14.39 -8.19
CA SER A 261 23.53 -14.43 -9.50
C SER A 261 23.52 -15.79 -10.18
N LYS A 262 23.32 -16.88 -9.42
CA LYS A 262 23.27 -18.25 -9.95
C LYS A 262 21.86 -18.69 -10.34
N PHE A 263 20.83 -17.95 -9.95
CA PHE A 263 19.44 -18.26 -10.28
C PHE A 263 19.03 -17.57 -11.59
N LYS A 264 18.52 -18.36 -12.53
CA LYS A 264 17.83 -17.83 -13.70
C LYS A 264 16.37 -17.60 -13.34
N ASP A 265 15.96 -16.34 -13.36
CA ASP A 265 14.57 -15.94 -13.10
C ASP A 265 13.96 -15.38 -14.39
N HIS A 266 12.76 -15.82 -14.74
CA HIS A 266 12.00 -15.25 -15.84
C HIS A 266 11.13 -14.12 -15.30
N LEU A 267 11.72 -12.92 -15.25
CA LEU A 267 11.11 -11.70 -14.72
C LEU A 267 9.73 -11.36 -15.34
N ALA A 268 9.44 -11.85 -16.55
CA ALA A 268 8.19 -11.64 -17.26
C ALA A 268 7.12 -12.73 -17.01
N ASN A 269 7.43 -13.79 -16.26
CA ASN A 269 6.50 -14.88 -16.03
C ASN A 269 5.49 -14.53 -14.92
N ASN A 270 4.24 -14.35 -15.32
CA ASN A 270 3.13 -14.02 -14.44
C ASN A 270 2.20 -15.21 -14.15
N ALA A 271 2.64 -16.43 -14.44
CA ALA A 271 1.84 -17.62 -14.15
C ALA A 271 1.60 -17.76 -12.64
N LEU A 272 0.36 -18.12 -12.28
CA LEU A 272 0.00 -18.44 -10.90
C LEU A 272 0.90 -19.60 -10.43
N HIS A 273 1.52 -19.45 -9.25
CA HIS A 273 2.49 -20.40 -8.67
C HIS A 273 3.87 -20.45 -9.34
N TYR A 274 4.22 -19.51 -10.22
CA TYR A 274 5.61 -19.41 -10.70
C TYR A 274 6.56 -19.07 -9.56
N ASN A 275 7.56 -19.92 -9.35
CA ASN A 275 8.65 -19.72 -8.42
C ASN A 275 9.96 -19.95 -9.19
N TYR A 276 10.95 -19.07 -9.06
CA TYR A 276 12.26 -19.32 -9.67
C TYR A 276 12.87 -20.63 -9.15
N LEU A 277 12.50 -21.09 -7.95
CA LEU A 277 12.87 -22.40 -7.40
C LEU A 277 12.27 -23.60 -8.16
N SER A 278 11.15 -23.43 -8.88
CA SER A 278 10.50 -24.50 -9.67
C SER A 278 10.95 -24.54 -11.13
N THR A 279 11.89 -23.67 -11.53
CA THR A 279 12.39 -23.63 -12.91
C THR A 279 13.44 -24.72 -13.09
N SER A 280 13.29 -25.61 -14.09
CA SER A 280 14.23 -26.70 -14.40
C SER A 280 15.66 -26.24 -14.71
N SER A 281 15.84 -24.96 -15.01
CA SER A 281 17.13 -24.28 -15.19
C SER A 281 17.86 -23.98 -13.87
N ASN A 282 17.19 -24.09 -12.72
CA ASN A 282 17.71 -23.86 -11.37
C ASN A 282 17.88 -25.15 -10.55
N ASN A 283 18.06 -26.30 -11.24
CA ASN A 283 18.33 -27.63 -10.66
C ASN A 283 19.53 -27.71 -9.69
N GLN A 284 20.25 -26.61 -9.44
CA GLN A 284 21.32 -26.53 -8.44
C GLN A 284 20.79 -26.65 -7.00
N LEU A 285 19.49 -26.41 -6.81
CA LEU A 285 18.74 -26.91 -5.67
C LEU A 285 18.02 -28.15 -6.18
N PHE A 286 18.72 -29.29 -6.23
CA PHE A 286 18.10 -30.53 -6.67
C PHE A 286 16.81 -30.73 -5.87
N GLU A 287 15.74 -31.14 -6.56
CA GLU A 287 14.35 -31.19 -6.09
C GLU A 287 14.17 -31.87 -4.71
N TYR A 288 15.16 -32.68 -4.29
CA TYR A 288 15.21 -33.34 -3.00
C TYR A 288 16.58 -33.31 -2.32
N GLU A 289 17.57 -32.50 -2.72
CA GLU A 289 18.90 -32.53 -2.08
C GLU A 289 18.86 -32.06 -0.64
N LEU A 290 18.13 -30.98 -0.35
CA LEU A 290 17.90 -30.55 1.04
C LEU A 290 17.15 -31.63 1.84
N LEU A 291 16.17 -32.29 1.23
CA LEU A 291 15.43 -33.39 1.87
C LEU A 291 16.34 -34.61 2.09
N HIS A 292 17.20 -34.93 1.13
CA HIS A 292 18.15 -36.03 1.18
C HIS A 292 19.23 -35.77 2.22
N GLU A 293 19.78 -34.57 2.28
CA GLU A 293 20.66 -34.14 3.37
C GLU A 293 19.93 -34.14 4.70
N TRP A 294 18.68 -33.69 4.77
CA TRP A 294 17.90 -33.68 6.01
C TRP A 294 17.65 -35.09 6.56
N VAL A 295 17.36 -36.05 5.67
CA VAL A 295 17.19 -37.48 6.01
C VAL A 295 18.54 -38.11 6.39
N ASN A 296 19.62 -37.81 5.67
CA ASN A 296 20.92 -38.49 5.80
C ASN A 296 21.93 -37.83 6.75
N SER A 297 21.77 -36.54 7.06
CA SER A 297 22.64 -35.79 8.01
C SER A 297 22.52 -36.33 9.44
N ALA A 298 21.49 -37.11 9.71
CA ALA A 298 21.30 -37.81 10.96
C ALA A 298 22.04 -39.15 10.97
N LYS A 299 23.32 -39.14 11.37
CA LYS A 299 24.03 -40.37 11.79
C LYS A 299 23.42 -41.06 13.02
N GLU A 300 22.44 -40.41 13.66
CA GLU A 300 21.51 -40.96 14.66
C GLU A 300 20.11 -40.45 14.28
N GLY A 301 19.28 -41.34 13.72
CA GLY A 301 18.08 -41.01 12.92
C GLY A 301 17.33 -39.74 13.32
N SER A 302 17.22 -38.81 12.37
CA SER A 302 16.38 -37.60 12.35
C SER A 302 16.02 -36.90 13.69
N ARG A 303 16.93 -36.88 14.68
CA ARG A 303 16.58 -36.47 16.07
C ARG A 303 15.31 -37.16 16.62
N GLY A 304 15.03 -38.38 16.15
CA GLY A 304 13.86 -39.18 16.51
C GLY A 304 12.55 -38.80 15.83
N ILE A 305 12.57 -38.04 14.70
CA ILE A 305 11.36 -37.70 13.91
C ILE A 305 10.89 -38.88 13.07
N LEU A 306 11.81 -39.62 12.45
CA LEU A 306 11.58 -40.91 11.81
C LEU A 306 11.47 -41.98 12.89
N ALA A 307 10.60 -42.97 12.68
CA ALA A 307 10.51 -44.13 13.55
C ALA A 307 11.78 -44.99 13.43
N ASP A 308 12.13 -45.77 14.46
CA ASP A 308 13.37 -46.57 14.45
C ASP A 308 13.44 -47.56 13.28
N ASN A 309 12.28 -48.03 12.79
CA ASN A 309 12.13 -48.95 11.65
C ASN A 309 11.84 -48.24 10.31
N TRP A 310 12.07 -46.93 10.19
CA TRP A 310 11.70 -46.16 8.99
C TRP A 310 12.26 -46.72 7.67
N GLN A 311 13.44 -47.34 7.69
CA GLN A 311 14.05 -47.99 6.52
C GLN A 311 13.24 -49.22 6.07
N GLU A 312 12.76 -50.02 7.03
CA GLU A 312 11.95 -51.20 6.74
C GLU A 312 10.58 -50.81 6.19
N VAL A 313 10.01 -49.69 6.66
CA VAL A 313 8.73 -49.15 6.18
C VAL A 313 8.84 -48.58 4.75
N LEU A 314 10.00 -48.03 4.37
CA LEU A 314 10.29 -47.58 3.01
C LEU A 314 10.31 -48.74 2.00
N ASP A 315 10.81 -49.89 2.42
CA ASP A 315 10.96 -51.08 1.57
C ASP A 315 9.66 -51.91 1.46
N GLN A 316 8.60 -51.54 2.19
CA GLN A 316 7.30 -52.21 2.11
C GLN A 316 6.53 -51.83 0.83
N PRO A 317 5.80 -52.78 0.22
CA PRO A 317 5.01 -52.53 -0.99
C PRO A 317 3.84 -51.57 -0.78
N GLU A 318 3.35 -51.41 0.46
CA GLU A 318 2.38 -50.39 0.86
C GLU A 318 3.02 -49.44 1.87
N PHE A 319 3.20 -48.19 1.49
CA PHE A 319 3.82 -47.17 2.35
C PHE A 319 2.86 -46.72 3.46
N ASN A 320 3.22 -46.98 4.72
CA ASN A 320 2.45 -46.53 5.89
C ASN A 320 3.09 -45.31 6.56
N LEU A 321 2.49 -44.14 6.36
CA LEU A 321 2.95 -42.86 6.92
C LEU A 321 3.06 -42.87 8.46
N ASN A 322 2.16 -43.59 9.15
CA ASN A 322 2.11 -43.63 10.60
C ASN A 322 3.23 -44.48 11.22
N GLU A 323 3.78 -45.42 10.46
CA GLU A 323 4.92 -46.25 10.87
C GLU A 323 6.25 -45.62 10.42
N PHE A 324 6.21 -44.69 9.46
CA PHE A 324 7.39 -44.00 8.95
C PHE A 324 7.89 -42.91 9.91
N PHE A 325 6.97 -42.15 10.51
CA PHE A 325 7.30 -41.09 11.47
C PHE A 325 7.05 -41.53 12.91
N SER A 326 7.86 -41.03 13.83
CA SER A 326 7.55 -40.97 15.26
C SER A 326 6.56 -39.82 15.49
N PRO A 327 5.27 -40.09 15.80
CA PRO A 327 4.27 -39.04 15.84
C PRO A 327 4.58 -37.90 16.84
N PRO A 328 5.04 -38.17 18.09
CA PRO A 328 5.36 -37.10 19.05
C PRO A 328 6.48 -36.17 18.57
N SER A 329 7.52 -36.73 17.96
CA SER A 329 8.66 -35.95 17.46
C SER A 329 8.30 -35.17 16.19
N ALA A 330 7.50 -35.76 15.31
CA ALA A 330 6.98 -35.10 14.12
C ALA A 330 6.08 -33.90 14.49
N TRP A 331 5.20 -34.05 15.47
CA TRP A 331 4.38 -32.94 15.99
C TRP A 331 5.24 -31.81 16.56
N ARG A 332 6.24 -32.14 17.37
CA ARG A 332 7.16 -31.13 17.92
C ARG A 332 7.97 -30.43 16.82
N TRP A 333 8.34 -31.15 15.76
CA TRP A 333 9.01 -30.55 14.61
C TRP A 333 8.07 -29.56 13.88
N LEU A 334 6.81 -29.92 13.66
CA LEU A 334 5.79 -29.04 13.09
C LEU A 334 5.57 -27.77 13.95
N GLU A 335 5.49 -27.89 15.28
CA GLU A 335 5.38 -26.73 16.17
C GLU A 335 6.58 -25.77 16.05
N ASN A 336 7.80 -26.31 15.86
CA ASN A 336 8.97 -25.48 15.62
C ASN A 336 8.91 -24.80 14.25
N VAL A 337 8.37 -25.48 13.23
CA VAL A 337 8.14 -24.90 11.89
C VAL A 337 7.14 -23.75 11.97
N ASP A 338 6.04 -23.91 12.70
CA ASP A 338 5.07 -22.84 12.92
C ASP A 338 5.73 -21.63 13.62
N THR A 339 6.54 -21.89 14.64
CA THR A 339 7.31 -20.85 15.34
C THR A 339 8.28 -20.13 14.40
N LEU A 340 8.97 -20.86 13.51
CA LEU A 340 9.85 -20.25 12.50
C LEU A 340 9.05 -19.35 11.55
N LEU A 341 7.90 -19.83 11.06
CA LEU A 341 7.04 -19.06 10.17
C LEU A 341 6.58 -17.77 10.87
N GLU A 342 6.09 -17.84 12.11
CA GLU A 342 5.70 -16.67 12.90
C GLU A 342 6.84 -15.64 13.01
N MET A 343 8.08 -16.09 13.24
CA MET A 343 9.24 -15.22 13.30
C MET A 343 9.56 -14.54 11.95
N ILE A 344 9.47 -15.29 10.84
CA ILE A 344 9.64 -14.75 9.49
C ILE A 344 8.57 -13.71 9.21
N TYR A 345 7.31 -14.01 9.51
CA TYR A 345 6.17 -13.10 9.36
C TYR A 345 6.33 -11.85 10.19
N PHE A 346 6.77 -11.97 11.45
CA PHE A 346 7.03 -10.83 12.30
C PHE A 346 8.10 -9.89 11.71
N ILE A 347 9.25 -10.44 11.29
CA ILE A 347 10.33 -9.65 10.66
C ILE A 347 9.83 -9.01 9.37
N TYR A 348 9.06 -9.72 8.58
CA TYR A 348 8.50 -9.22 7.34
C TYR A 348 7.51 -8.08 7.57
N HIS A 349 6.57 -8.24 8.50
CA HIS A 349 5.58 -7.20 8.81
C HIS A 349 6.17 -5.97 9.47
N VAL A 350 7.09 -6.14 10.42
CA VAL A 350 7.66 -5.06 11.23
C VAL A 350 8.89 -4.43 10.57
N GLY A 351 9.75 -5.22 9.94
CA GLY A 351 11.01 -4.79 9.34
C GLY A 351 10.87 -4.27 7.91
N CYS A 352 10.04 -4.90 7.08
CA CYS A 352 9.81 -4.45 5.70
C CYS A 352 8.66 -3.45 5.58
N GLY A 353 7.93 -3.19 6.67
CA GLY A 353 6.80 -2.27 6.71
C GLY A 353 5.66 -2.75 5.84
N GLN A 354 4.87 -3.72 6.35
CA GLN A 354 3.69 -4.37 5.72
C GLN A 354 3.78 -4.69 4.21
N PRO A 355 3.44 -5.93 3.86
CA PRO A 355 2.22 -6.05 3.05
C PRO A 355 1.29 -7.21 3.44
N ALA A 356 0.11 -7.16 2.81
CA ALA A 356 -0.99 -8.12 2.72
C ALA A 356 -1.86 -8.40 3.97
N ARG A 357 -3.13 -8.03 3.86
CA ARG A 357 -4.27 -8.59 4.64
C ARG A 357 -4.41 -10.09 4.34
N GLY A 358 -5.09 -10.88 5.19
CA GLY A 358 -5.20 -12.34 5.01
C GLY A 358 -5.75 -12.85 3.67
N THR A 359 -6.50 -12.04 2.90
CA THR A 359 -6.89 -12.35 1.50
C THR A 359 -5.84 -11.95 0.46
N GLU A 360 -5.01 -10.97 0.77
CA GLU A 360 -3.89 -10.53 -0.06
C GLU A 360 -2.71 -11.50 0.08
N GLU A 361 -2.57 -12.18 1.21
CA GLU A 361 -1.50 -13.15 1.48
C GLU A 361 -1.58 -14.38 0.56
N THR A 362 -2.80 -14.82 0.26
CA THR A 362 -3.09 -15.88 -0.73
C THR A 362 -2.92 -15.42 -2.18
N CYS A 363 -2.83 -14.10 -2.44
CA CYS A 363 -2.69 -13.49 -3.76
C CYS A 363 -1.37 -12.71 -3.93
N MET A 364 -0.45 -12.81 -2.97
CA MET A 364 0.86 -12.15 -3.04
C MET A 364 1.67 -12.77 -4.16
N LEU A 365 1.84 -12.01 -5.24
CA LEU A 365 2.81 -12.32 -6.28
C LEU A 365 4.16 -11.74 -5.84
N LEU A 366 5.12 -12.63 -5.58
CA LEU A 366 6.51 -12.24 -5.50
C LEU A 366 6.96 -11.89 -6.93
N ARG A 367 7.01 -10.59 -7.26
CA ARG A 367 7.51 -10.12 -8.56
C ARG A 367 8.95 -9.62 -8.40
N ASN A 368 9.77 -9.88 -9.40
CA ASN A 368 11.03 -9.18 -9.52
C ASN A 368 10.81 -7.90 -10.31
N SER A 369 11.27 -6.77 -9.78
CA SER A 369 11.38 -5.53 -10.56
C SER A 369 12.82 -5.37 -11.02
N ASN A 370 13.03 -4.80 -12.21
CA ASN A 370 14.37 -4.47 -12.73
C ASN A 370 15.11 -3.45 -11.85
N SER A 371 14.41 -2.76 -10.94
CA SER A 371 14.91 -1.65 -10.15
C SER A 371 15.20 -1.99 -8.67
N ALA A 372 14.83 -3.18 -8.17
CA ALA A 372 15.09 -3.58 -6.79
C ALA A 372 15.14 -5.13 -6.60
N PRO A 373 15.94 -5.66 -5.67
CA PRO A 373 15.86 -7.07 -5.30
C PRO A 373 14.51 -7.38 -4.62
N ARG A 374 13.72 -8.29 -5.23
CA ARG A 374 12.41 -8.82 -4.79
C ARG A 374 11.45 -7.82 -4.14
N SER A 375 10.63 -7.20 -4.98
CA SER A 375 9.50 -6.38 -4.55
C SER A 375 8.21 -7.21 -4.53
N VAL A 376 7.58 -7.35 -3.37
CA VAL A 376 6.26 -8.02 -3.30
C VAL A 376 5.20 -7.11 -3.90
N VAL A 377 4.51 -7.57 -4.94
CA VAL A 377 3.48 -6.79 -5.62
C VAL A 377 2.12 -7.40 -5.29
N LEU A 378 1.26 -6.61 -4.68
CA LEU A 378 -0.13 -6.96 -4.44
C LEU A 378 -0.92 -6.78 -5.73
N GLU A 379 -1.47 -7.86 -6.28
CA GLU A 379 -2.42 -7.78 -7.39
C GLU A 379 -3.84 -7.93 -6.83
N ASN A 380 -4.63 -6.84 -6.91
CA ASN A 380 -6.06 -6.92 -6.63
C ASN A 380 -6.73 -7.59 -7.84
N ARG A 381 -7.32 -8.77 -7.64
CA ARG A 381 -8.28 -9.33 -8.60
C ARG A 381 -9.60 -8.57 -8.58
#